data_AF-A0A0L0T464-F1
#
_entry.id   AF-A0A0L0T464-F1
#
_cell.length_a   1.000
_cell.length_b   1.000
_cell.length_c   1.000
_cell.angle_alpha   90.00
_cell.angle_beta   90.00
_cell.angle_gamma   90.00
#
_symmetry.space_group_name_H-M   'P 1'
#
loop_
_entity.id
_entity.type
_entity.pdbx_description
1 polymer ?
#
loop_
_entity_poly.entity_id
_entity_poly.type
_entity_poly.pdbx_seq_one_letter_code
_entity_poly.pdbx_strand_id
1 'polypeptide(L)'
;MAATSTKDPRQEFQALLKDLQDAALQVKTAAEPLKDKIKPSAKGLSFLEVKNHCMMTYLAGLCHVAHTKLAGQAPTASPALDSLLDLRVIMEKIKPMETKLKYRIDKLLKATESTSASSDALSFRPNVCTGARWSNPVVVRANGAH
;
A
#
# COMPACT_ATOMS: atom_id res chain seq x y z
N MET A 1 31.60 17.24 -42.28
CA MET A 1 30.73 16.48 -41.36
C MET A 1 31.33 16.53 -39.97
N ALA A 2 30.47 16.65 -38.96
CA ALA A 2 30.69 17.36 -37.70
C ALA A 2 31.93 16.94 -36.89
N ALA A 3 32.70 17.95 -36.47
CA ALA A 3 33.72 17.85 -35.45
C ALA A 3 33.06 17.47 -34.11
N THR A 4 33.44 16.32 -33.56
CA THR A 4 33.19 15.97 -32.17
C THR A 4 33.96 16.97 -31.31
N SER A 5 33.26 17.99 -30.80
CA SER A 5 33.77 18.93 -29.81
C SER A 5 34.27 18.13 -28.60
N THR A 6 35.60 18.01 -28.48
CA THR A 6 36.27 17.40 -27.34
C THR A 6 36.07 18.33 -26.15
N LYS A 7 34.97 18.17 -25.42
CA LYS A 7 34.84 18.75 -24.08
C LYS A 7 35.98 18.20 -23.24
N ASP A 8 36.73 19.10 -22.58
CA ASP A 8 37.82 18.66 -21.70
C ASP A 8 37.26 17.69 -20.66
N PRO A 9 37.93 16.56 -20.38
CA PRO A 9 37.44 15.56 -19.41
C PRO A 9 37.24 16.15 -18.01
N ARG A 10 37.93 17.25 -17.70
CA ARG A 10 37.77 18.02 -16.46
C ARG A 10 36.42 18.75 -16.39
N GLN A 11 35.94 19.27 -17.52
CA GLN A 11 34.65 19.98 -17.59
C GLN A 11 33.49 18.99 -17.48
N GLU A 12 33.61 17.80 -18.07
CA GLU A 12 32.61 16.74 -17.93
C GLU A 12 32.53 16.25 -16.49
N PHE A 13 33.68 16.01 -15.85
CA PHE A 13 33.72 15.63 -14.43
C PHE A 13 33.11 16.70 -13.53
N GLN A 14 33.39 17.99 -13.78
CA GLN A 14 32.77 19.10 -13.05
C GLN A 14 31.25 19.17 -13.25
N ALA A 15 30.74 18.88 -14.45
CA ALA A 15 29.31 18.82 -14.70
C ALA A 15 28.66 17.69 -13.89
N LEU A 16 29.24 16.48 -13.92
CA LEU A 16 28.73 15.33 -13.15
C LEU A 16 28.72 15.59 -11.64
N LEU A 17 29.71 16.30 -11.10
CA LEU A 17 29.72 16.69 -9.68
C LEU A 17 28.59 17.65 -9.33
N LYS A 18 28.27 18.61 -10.22
CA LYS A 18 27.13 19.51 -10.04
C LYS A 18 25.82 18.74 -10.08
N ASP A 19 25.64 17.86 -11.06
CA ASP A 19 24.44 17.04 -11.17
C ASP A 19 24.23 16.16 -9.93
N LEU A 20 25.31 15.60 -9.37
CA LEU A 20 25.25 14.81 -8.13
C LEU A 20 24.87 15.69 -6.92
N GLN A 21 25.43 16.89 -6.84
CA GLN A 21 25.10 17.85 -5.77
C GLN A 21 23.63 18.26 -5.84
N ASP A 22 23.12 18.56 -7.04
CA ASP A 22 21.72 18.91 -7.26
C ASP A 22 20.78 17.75 -6.92
N ALA A 23 21.13 16.52 -7.33
CA ALA A 23 20.38 15.33 -6.96
C ALA A 23 20.35 15.11 -5.43
N ALA A 24 21.48 15.32 -4.74
CA ALA A 24 21.55 15.21 -3.29
C ALA A 24 20.68 16.26 -2.58
N LEU A 25 20.64 17.50 -3.08
CA LEU A 25 19.79 18.57 -2.57
C LEU A 25 18.30 18.25 -2.76
N GLN A 26 17.92 17.72 -3.92
CA GLN A 26 16.54 17.28 -4.19
C GLN A 26 16.09 16.19 -3.22
N VAL A 27 16.93 15.18 -2.98
CA VAL A 27 16.63 14.09 -2.03
C VAL A 27 16.47 14.64 -0.61
N LYS A 28 17.34 15.56 -0.18
CA LYS A 28 17.25 16.19 1.15
C LYS A 28 15.93 16.95 1.31
N THR A 29 15.60 17.78 0.33
CA THR A 29 14.38 18.62 0.32
C THR A 29 13.11 17.75 0.32
N ALA A 30 13.13 16.63 -0.38
CA ALA A 30 12.02 15.68 -0.40
C ALA A 30 11.89 14.86 0.90
N ALA A 31 13.00 14.58 1.58
CA ALA A 31 13.03 13.75 2.79
C ALA A 31 12.59 14.48 4.07
N GLU A 32 12.90 15.78 4.20
CA GLU A 32 12.52 16.60 5.35
C GLU A 32 11.02 16.54 5.70
N PRO A 33 10.06 16.78 4.77
CA PRO A 33 8.64 16.75 5.08
C PRO A 33 8.11 15.34 5.35
N LEU A 34 8.81 14.30 4.91
CA LEU A 34 8.40 12.91 5.15
C LEU A 34 8.65 12.50 6.60
N LYS A 35 9.72 13.04 7.20
CA LYS A 35 10.14 12.69 8.57
C LYS A 35 9.04 12.97 9.61
N ASP A 36 8.29 14.05 9.44
CA ASP A 36 7.19 14.41 10.34
C ASP A 36 5.91 13.59 10.14
N LYS A 37 5.72 13.05 8.93
CA LYS A 37 4.51 12.30 8.54
C LYS A 37 4.54 10.83 8.94
N ILE A 38 5.71 10.29 9.29
CA ILE A 38 5.91 8.85 9.56
C ILE A 38 5.80 8.53 11.07
N LYS A 39 5.26 9.43 11.89
CA LYS A 39 5.09 9.18 13.32
C LYS A 39 4.11 8.01 13.53
N PRO A 40 4.44 7.04 14.41
CA PRO A 40 3.56 5.91 14.68
C PRO A 40 2.22 6.41 15.21
N SER A 41 1.14 6.00 14.56
CA SER A 41 -0.22 6.38 14.96
C SER A 41 -0.64 5.63 16.22
N ALA A 42 -1.26 6.34 17.17
CA ALA A 42 -1.71 5.76 18.44
C ALA A 42 -2.81 4.69 18.28
N LYS A 43 -3.46 4.61 17.11
CA LYS A 43 -4.56 3.66 16.83
C LYS A 43 -4.07 2.33 16.23
N GLY A 44 -2.77 2.08 16.23
CA GLY A 44 -2.14 0.93 15.58
C GLY A 44 -1.76 1.22 14.12
N LEU A 45 -0.94 0.34 13.55
CA LEU A 45 -0.41 0.52 12.20
C LEU A 45 -1.46 0.19 11.14
N SER A 46 -1.87 1.19 10.36
CA SER A 46 -2.66 0.96 9.16
C SER A 46 -1.80 0.27 8.08
N PHE A 47 -2.45 -0.48 7.17
CA PHE A 47 -1.75 -1.08 6.04
C PHE A 47 -0.96 -0.05 5.20
N LEU A 48 -1.49 1.17 5.08
CA LEU A 48 -0.82 2.27 4.38
C LEU A 48 0.42 2.75 5.14
N GLU A 49 0.37 2.82 6.46
CA GLU A 49 1.53 3.16 7.30
C GLU A 49 2.64 2.12 7.18
N VAL A 50 2.30 0.83 7.17
CA VAL A 50 3.27 -0.26 6.95
C VAL A 50 3.94 -0.10 5.58
N LYS A 51 3.17 0.17 4.52
CA LYS A 51 3.72 0.41 3.18
C LYS A 51 4.67 1.61 3.17
N ASN A 52 4.28 2.72 3.78
CA ASN A 52 5.10 3.92 3.88
C ASN A 52 6.40 3.65 4.65
N HIS A 53 6.33 2.89 5.75
CA HIS A 53 7.50 2.49 6.52
C HIS A 53 8.45 1.61 5.70
N CYS A 54 7.94 0.58 5.00
CA CYS A 54 8.74 -0.25 4.09
C CYS A 54 9.42 0.56 2.99
N MET A 55 8.70 1.51 2.37
CA MET A 55 9.27 2.38 1.33
C MET A 55 10.40 3.26 1.87
N MET A 56 10.23 3.81 3.08
CA MET A 56 11.24 4.67 3.70
C MET A 56 12.49 3.91 4.09
N THR A 57 12.34 2.71 4.67
CA THR A 57 13.47 1.82 4.96
C THR A 57 14.24 1.44 3.69
N TYR A 58 13.52 1.22 2.58
CA TYR A 58 14.13 0.94 1.28
C TYR A 58 14.91 2.15 0.73
N LEU A 59 14.34 3.35 0.78
CA LEU A 59 15.02 4.59 0.37
C LEU A 59 16.26 4.86 1.23
N ALA A 60 16.19 4.65 2.54
CA ALA A 60 17.33 4.81 3.43
C ALA A 60 18.48 3.85 3.08
N GLY A 61 18.16 2.59 2.77
CA GLY A 61 19.15 1.62 2.32
C GLY A 61 19.75 1.95 0.95
N LEU A 62 18.96 2.49 0.01
CA LEU A 62 19.49 3.00 -1.26
C LEU A 62 20.44 4.18 -1.08
N CYS A 63 20.10 5.13 -0.19
CA CYS A 63 20.99 6.25 0.15
C CYS A 63 22.29 5.74 0.77
N HIS A 64 22.23 4.71 1.61
CA HIS A 64 23.41 4.08 2.18
C HIS A 64 24.30 3.47 1.09
N VAL A 65 23.73 2.70 0.16
CA VAL A 65 24.47 2.13 -0.99
C VAL A 65 25.10 3.24 -1.85
N ALA A 66 24.36 4.32 -2.12
CA ALA A 66 24.89 5.47 -2.86
C ALA A 66 26.07 6.12 -2.12
N HIS A 67 25.95 6.33 -0.82
CA HIS A 67 27.01 6.87 0.01
C HIS A 67 28.27 5.99 0.01
N THR A 68 28.11 4.66 0.12
CA THR A 68 29.22 3.70 0.07
C THR A 68 29.95 3.74 -1.27
N LYS A 69 29.21 3.87 -2.39
CA LYS A 69 29.81 4.05 -3.72
C LYS A 69 30.59 5.35 -3.84
N LEU A 70 30.11 6.44 -3.22
CA LEU A 70 30.80 7.73 -3.21
C LEU A 70 32.03 7.75 -2.30
N ALA A 71 32.02 6.96 -1.24
CA ALA A 71 33.18 6.75 -0.36
C ALA A 71 34.29 5.90 -1.03
N GLY A 72 34.12 5.47 -2.28
CA GLY A 72 35.09 4.65 -3.01
C GLY A 72 35.14 3.21 -2.53
N GLN A 73 34.20 2.79 -1.67
CA GLN A 73 34.10 1.41 -1.23
C GLN A 73 33.32 0.61 -2.27
N ALA A 74 33.83 -0.56 -2.62
CA ALA A 74 33.06 -1.50 -3.40
C ALA A 74 31.78 -1.82 -2.60
N PRO A 75 30.60 -1.86 -3.24
CA PRO A 75 29.41 -2.45 -2.65
C PRO A 75 29.65 -3.95 -2.56
N THR A 76 30.52 -4.36 -1.64
CA THR A 76 30.75 -5.75 -1.31
C THR A 76 29.40 -6.29 -0.84
N ALA A 77 29.10 -7.54 -1.20
CA ALA A 77 27.89 -8.27 -0.79
C ALA A 77 27.84 -8.34 0.74
N SER A 78 27.42 -7.23 1.33
CA SER A 78 27.24 -7.03 2.75
C SER A 78 25.82 -7.48 3.06
N PRO A 79 25.57 -7.99 4.27
CA PRO A 79 24.22 -8.39 4.69
C PRO A 79 23.20 -7.23 4.59
N ALA A 80 23.68 -5.98 4.51
CA ALA A 80 22.85 -4.81 4.25
C ALA A 80 22.23 -4.78 2.84
N LEU A 81 22.94 -5.27 1.82
CA LEU A 81 22.39 -5.39 0.46
C LEU A 81 21.35 -6.51 0.37
N ASP A 82 21.62 -7.66 1.00
CA ASP A 82 20.67 -8.77 1.04
C ASP A 82 19.38 -8.37 1.77
N SER A 83 19.50 -7.66 2.90
CA SER A 83 18.35 -7.08 3.60
C SER A 83 17.54 -6.11 2.72
N LEU A 84 18.21 -5.39 1.80
CA LEU A 84 17.55 -4.48 0.87
C LEU A 84 16.77 -5.23 -0.23
N LEU A 85 17.32 -6.36 -0.69
CA LEU A 85 16.66 -7.27 -1.62
C LEU A 85 15.46 -7.96 -0.96
N ASP A 86 15.60 -8.39 0.29
CA ASP A 86 14.48 -8.95 1.06
C ASP A 86 13.36 -7.92 1.21
N LEU A 87 13.70 -6.66 1.48
CA LEU A 87 12.72 -5.59 1.55
C LEU A 87 12.02 -5.37 0.20
N ARG A 88 12.72 -5.54 -0.93
CA ARG A 88 12.11 -5.52 -2.26
C ARG A 88 11.11 -6.66 -2.45
N VAL A 89 11.45 -7.86 -2.00
CA VAL A 89 10.53 -9.01 -2.04
C VAL A 89 9.31 -8.75 -1.16
N ILE A 90 9.48 -8.19 0.03
CA ILE A 90 8.37 -7.80 0.92
C ILE A 90 7.43 -6.82 0.20
N MET A 91 7.98 -5.79 -0.47
CA MET A 91 7.17 -4.85 -1.24
C MET A 91 6.37 -5.53 -2.36
N GLU A 92 6.91 -6.58 -2.99
CA GLU A 92 6.17 -7.35 -3.99
C GLU A 92 5.05 -8.19 -3.38
N LYS A 93 5.25 -8.72 -2.17
CA LYS A 93 4.21 -9.45 -1.43
C LYS A 93 3.10 -8.54 -0.91
N ILE A 94 3.36 -7.24 -0.74
CA ILE A 94 2.33 -6.25 -0.38
C ILE A 94 1.37 -5.96 -1.56
N LYS A 95 1.84 -6.01 -2.81
CA LYS A 95 1.02 -5.74 -4.02
C LYS A 95 -0.32 -6.50 -4.08
N PRO A 96 -0.39 -7.82 -3.89
CA PRO A 96 -1.68 -8.53 -3.93
C PRO A 96 -2.65 -8.08 -2.83
N MET A 97 -2.15 -7.62 -1.67
CA MET A 97 -3.01 -7.06 -0.62
C MET A 97 -3.62 -5.73 -1.05
N GLU A 98 -2.86 -4.89 -1.74
CA GLU A 98 -3.36 -3.62 -2.30
C GLU A 98 -4.52 -3.85 -3.28
N THR A 99 -4.38 -4.84 -4.17
CA THR A 99 -5.43 -5.19 -5.14
C THR A 99 -6.71 -5.65 -4.43
N LYS A 100 -6.59 -6.47 -3.38
CA LYS A 100 -7.74 -6.94 -2.59
C LYS A 100 -8.42 -5.78 -1.84
N LEU A 101 -7.64 -4.86 -1.27
CA LEU A 101 -8.16 -3.67 -0.59
C LEU A 101 -8.90 -2.76 -1.56
N LYS A 102 -8.30 -2.47 -2.72
CA LYS A 102 -8.94 -1.67 -3.77
C LYS A 102 -10.27 -2.29 -4.21
N TYR A 103 -10.29 -3.59 -4.49
CA TYR A 103 -11.52 -4.27 -4.87
C TYR A 103 -12.64 -4.12 -3.83
N ARG A 104 -12.31 -4.22 -2.53
CA ARG A 104 -13.29 -4.03 -1.46
C ARG A 104 -13.80 -2.60 -1.41
N ILE A 105 -12.92 -1.61 -1.54
CA ILE A 105 -13.30 -0.20 -1.58
C ILE A 105 -14.21 0.06 -2.78
N ASP A 106 -13.84 -0.39 -3.98
CA ASP A 106 -14.62 -0.22 -5.21
C ASP A 106 -16.00 -0.88 -5.10
N LYS A 107 -16.09 -2.05 -4.45
CA LYS A 107 -17.36 -2.73 -4.21
C LYS A 107 -18.26 -1.96 -3.25
N LEU A 108 -17.69 -1.38 -2.19
CA LEU A 108 -18.44 -0.56 -1.23
C LEU A 108 -18.95 0.73 -1.88
N LEU A 109 -18.10 1.41 -2.67
CA LEU A 109 -18.49 2.62 -3.41
C LEU A 109 -19.63 2.33 -4.39
N LYS A 110 -19.54 1.24 -5.16
CA LYS A 110 -20.62 0.80 -6.06
C LYS A 110 -21.91 0.45 -5.32
N ALA A 111 -21.82 -0.14 -4.13
CA ALA A 111 -22.99 -0.47 -3.33
C ALA A 111 -23.70 0.81 -2.83
N THR A 112 -22.95 1.84 -2.41
CA THR A 112 -23.51 3.14 -2.04
C THR A 112 -24.13 3.87 -3.24
N GLU A 113 -23.49 3.87 -4.41
CA GLU A 113 -24.03 4.45 -5.65
C GLU A 113 -25.30 3.72 -6.13
N SER A 114 -25.31 2.39 -6.04
CA SER A 114 -26.49 1.59 -6.38
C SER A 114 -27.65 1.79 -5.41
N THR A 115 -27.36 2.06 -4.12
CA THR A 115 -28.38 2.33 -3.12
C THR A 115 -29.07 3.68 -3.37
N SER A 116 -28.36 4.69 -3.91
CA SER A 116 -28.99 5.95 -4.34
C SER A 116 -29.85 5.84 -5.60
N ALA A 117 -29.66 4.79 -6.43
CA ALA A 117 -30.50 4.50 -7.59
C ALA A 117 -31.58 3.42 -7.31
N SER A 118 -31.61 2.87 -6.10
CA SER A 118 -32.46 1.76 -5.68
C SER A 118 -33.19 2.06 -4.38
N SER A 119 -33.79 3.24 -4.27
CA SER A 119 -35.10 3.27 -3.62
C SER A 119 -36.01 2.42 -4.49
N ASP A 120 -36.25 1.17 -4.08
CA ASP A 120 -37.27 0.24 -4.62
C ASP A 120 -36.82 -0.89 -5.58
N ALA A 121 -35.68 -1.57 -5.33
CA ALA A 121 -35.40 -2.88 -5.96
C ALA A 121 -35.41 -4.08 -4.98
N LEU A 122 -35.50 -3.84 -3.67
CA LEU A 122 -35.66 -4.89 -2.65
C LEU A 122 -37.14 -5.27 -2.40
N SER A 123 -38.09 -4.54 -2.98
CA SER A 123 -39.53 -4.83 -2.94
C SER A 123 -39.94 -5.97 -3.87
N PHE A 124 -39.09 -6.35 -4.83
CA PHE A 124 -39.34 -7.46 -5.76
C PHE A 124 -38.82 -8.81 -5.27
N ARG A 125 -38.87 -9.07 -3.95
CA ARG A 125 -38.89 -10.46 -3.48
C ARG A 125 -40.33 -10.95 -3.60
N PRO A 126 -40.65 -11.93 -4.47
CA PRO A 126 -41.91 -12.63 -4.33
C PRO A 126 -41.90 -13.26 -2.94
N ASN A 127 -42.92 -12.97 -2.14
CA ASN A 127 -43.17 -13.67 -0.89
C ASN A 127 -43.51 -15.13 -1.25
N VAL A 128 -42.47 -15.95 -1.44
CA VAL A 128 -42.62 -17.37 -1.69
C VAL A 128 -43.00 -18.02 -0.37
N CYS A 129 -44.30 -18.13 -0.18
CA CYS A 129 -44.99 -19.11 0.65
C CYS A 129 -44.49 -19.17 2.11
N THR A 130 -45.24 -18.52 3.00
CA THR A 130 -45.38 -18.98 4.40
C THR A 130 -45.98 -20.38 4.39
N GLY A 131 -45.13 -21.37 4.13
CA GLY A 131 -45.44 -22.79 4.22
C GLY A 131 -45.78 -23.11 5.66
N ALA A 132 -47.01 -23.58 5.84
CA ALA A 132 -47.57 -24.09 7.07
C ALA A 132 -46.53 -24.90 7.87
N ARG A 133 -46.03 -24.29 8.95
CA ARG A 133 -45.27 -24.98 9.97
C ARG A 133 -46.26 -25.82 10.78
N TRP A 134 -46.38 -27.08 10.39
CA TRP A 134 -46.80 -28.23 11.17
C TRP A 134 -46.97 -27.91 12.66
N SER A 135 -48.17 -27.47 13.05
CA SER A 135 -48.65 -27.64 14.41
C SER A 135 -49.19 -29.06 14.45
N ASN A 136 -48.36 -29.93 15.01
CA ASN A 136 -48.66 -31.32 15.27
C ASN A 136 -50.00 -31.41 16.05
N PRO A 137 -51.02 -32.12 15.57
CA PRO A 137 -52.19 -32.41 16.38
C PRO A 137 -51.96 -33.67 17.22
N VAL A 138 -52.57 -33.69 18.40
CA VAL A 138 -53.06 -34.86 19.18
C VAL A 138 -52.50 -35.00 20.60
N VAL A 139 -53.48 -35.13 21.53
CA VAL A 139 -53.50 -35.58 22.94
C VAL A 139 -53.38 -34.48 24.01
N VAL A 140 -54.29 -34.29 24.98
CA VAL A 140 -55.56 -34.94 25.36
C VAL A 140 -56.35 -33.93 26.24
N ARG A 141 -57.68 -34.00 26.14
CA ARG A 141 -58.71 -33.30 26.92
C ARG A 141 -58.81 -33.88 28.34
N ALA A 142 -58.87 -33.06 29.40
CA ALA A 142 -59.82 -33.19 30.54
C ALA A 142 -59.53 -32.24 31.73
N ASN A 143 -60.58 -31.48 32.10
CA ASN A 143 -61.02 -31.08 33.46
C ASN A 143 -60.11 -30.19 34.33
N GLY A 144 -60.59 -29.22 35.10
CA GLY A 144 -61.94 -28.77 35.41
C GLY A 144 -61.88 -27.56 36.35
N ALA A 145 -63.04 -26.95 36.56
CA ALA A 145 -63.33 -25.82 37.43
C ALA A 145 -62.64 -25.85 38.81
N HIS A 146 -62.18 -24.68 39.26
CA HIS A 146 -62.58 -24.06 40.53
C HIS A 146 -62.28 -22.56 40.50
#